data_AF-A0A4Y2P236-F1
#
_entry.id   AF-A0A4Y2P236-F1
#
_cell.length_a   1.000
_cell.length_b   1.000
_cell.length_c   1.000
_cell.angle_alpha   90.00
_cell.angle_beta   90.00
_cell.angle_gamma   90.00
#
_symmetry.space_group_name_H-M   'P 1'
#
loop_
_entity.id
_entity.type
_entity.pdbx_description
1 polymer ?
#
loop_
_entity_poly.entity_id
_entity_poly.type
_entity_poly.pdbx_seq_one_letter_code
_entity_poly.pdbx_strand_id
1 'polypeptide(L)'
;MLHMNLKLTEKVIPIDPLPKRNFKLPQLQLKKFNGDARDYLAFWSQFQKLHVDSGIPNEDKMQYLVQVVEEGSKAERLVQSFPATASNYPKTIQQLQERFGRDDLLVQIYVRDLLSMAMKNTTTGRMKIGLPILYDELEGKLRALESLGKTQEKYGDF
;
A
#
# COMPACT_ATOMS: atom_id res chain seq x y z
N MET A 1 31.29 56.34 28.93
CA MET A 1 31.35 55.60 27.64
C MET A 1 32.03 54.26 27.89
N LEU A 2 31.33 53.16 27.69
CA LEU A 2 31.88 51.79 27.69
C LEU A 2 30.94 50.95 26.83
N HIS A 3 31.29 50.75 25.57
CA HIS A 3 30.61 49.82 24.67
C HIS A 3 31.40 48.51 24.68
N MET A 4 30.83 47.45 25.26
CA MET A 4 31.34 46.09 25.08
C MET A 4 30.57 45.43 23.93
N ASN A 5 31.23 45.25 22.78
CA ASN A 5 30.73 44.44 21.67
C ASN A 5 31.22 43.00 21.85
N LEU A 6 30.36 42.08 22.29
CA LEU A 6 30.59 40.66 22.13
C LEU A 6 30.13 40.24 20.72
N LYS A 7 31.08 39.88 19.86
CA LYS A 7 30.78 39.12 18.63
C LYS A 7 30.76 37.64 18.99
N LEU A 8 29.58 37.02 19.05
CA LEU A 8 29.46 35.56 19.04
C LEU A 8 29.81 35.06 17.63
N THR A 9 30.91 34.33 17.50
CA THR A 9 31.21 33.53 16.30
C THR A 9 30.58 32.15 16.48
N GLU A 10 29.49 31.87 15.76
CA GLU A 10 28.95 30.51 15.69
C GLU A 10 29.94 29.60 14.96
N LYS A 11 30.41 28.58 15.66
CA LYS A 11 31.29 27.54 15.12
C LYS A 11 30.40 26.46 14.51
N VAL A 12 30.28 26.44 13.18
CA VAL A 12 29.56 25.38 12.46
C VAL A 12 30.26 24.05 12.71
N ILE A 13 29.58 23.12 13.39
CA ILE A 13 30.07 21.76 13.63
C ILE A 13 29.86 20.95 12.34
N PRO A 14 30.88 20.31 11.77
CA PRO A 14 30.71 19.41 10.63
C PRO A 14 29.81 18.24 11.04
N ILE A 15 28.67 18.09 10.37
CA ILE A 15 27.84 16.89 10.46
C ILE A 15 28.53 15.78 9.68
N ASP A 16 29.18 14.86 10.39
CA ASP A 16 29.69 13.64 9.78
C ASP A 16 28.54 12.88 9.09
N PRO A 17 28.73 12.39 7.86
CA PRO A 17 27.70 11.61 7.18
C PRO A 17 27.40 10.34 7.99
N LEU A 18 26.10 10.13 8.26
CA LEU A 18 25.58 8.96 8.98
C LEU A 18 26.21 7.66 8.44
N PRO A 19 26.64 6.73 9.32
CA PRO A 19 27.24 5.47 8.89
C PRO A 19 26.29 4.73 7.94
N LYS A 20 26.76 4.45 6.71
CA LYS A 20 26.05 3.61 5.75
C LYS A 20 25.85 2.22 6.37
N ARG A 21 24.62 1.93 6.81
CA ARG A 21 24.22 0.62 7.32
C ARG A 21 24.32 -0.41 6.19
N ASN A 22 25.40 -1.18 6.17
CA ASN A 22 25.61 -2.31 5.25
C ASN A 22 24.86 -3.59 5.69
N PHE A 23 23.56 -3.47 6.00
CA PHE A 23 22.72 -4.65 6.16
C PHE A 23 22.23 -5.09 4.77
N LYS A 24 22.75 -6.20 4.26
CA LYS A 24 22.19 -6.86 3.07
C LYS A 24 20.95 -7.66 3.51
N LEU A 25 19.78 -7.03 3.44
CA LEU A 25 18.51 -7.73 3.57
C LEU A 25 18.34 -8.69 2.37
N PRO A 26 17.67 -9.85 2.54
CA PRO A 26 17.27 -10.66 1.39
C PRO A 26 16.47 -9.78 0.43
N GLN A 27 16.73 -9.90 -0.87
CA GLN A 27 16.01 -9.12 -1.87
C GLN A 27 14.52 -9.44 -1.75
N LEU A 28 13.72 -8.44 -1.41
CA LEU A 28 12.27 -8.61 -1.29
C LEU A 28 11.73 -8.84 -2.70
N GLN A 29 11.26 -10.05 -2.98
CA GLN A 29 10.50 -10.29 -4.21
C GLN A 29 9.15 -9.60 -4.05
N LEU A 30 8.85 -8.67 -4.95
CA LEU A 30 7.54 -8.00 -4.97
C LEU A 30 6.46 -9.06 -5.18
N LYS A 31 5.46 -9.07 -4.29
CA LYS A 31 4.29 -9.95 -4.45
C LYS A 31 3.64 -9.68 -5.80
N LYS A 32 3.37 -10.76 -6.57
CA LYS A 32 2.63 -10.62 -7.82
C LYS A 32 1.20 -10.18 -7.55
N PHE A 33 0.64 -9.38 -8.46
CA PHE A 33 -0.70 -8.81 -8.35
C PHE A 33 -1.59 -9.29 -9.49
N ASN A 34 -2.73 -9.87 -9.15
CA ASN A 34 -3.69 -10.42 -10.11
C ASN A 34 -4.85 -9.46 -10.45
N GLY A 35 -4.97 -8.34 -9.74
CA GLY A 35 -6.11 -7.43 -9.87
C GLY A 35 -7.32 -7.79 -9.00
N ASP A 36 -7.16 -8.58 -7.93
CA ASP A 36 -8.14 -8.62 -6.84
C ASP A 36 -7.91 -7.42 -5.91
N ALA A 37 -8.94 -6.58 -5.78
CA ALA A 37 -8.90 -5.41 -4.90
C ALA A 37 -8.65 -5.78 -3.43
N ARG A 38 -8.99 -7.01 -2.98
CA ARG A 38 -8.66 -7.47 -1.62
C ARG A 38 -7.16 -7.51 -1.34
N ASP A 39 -6.37 -7.83 -2.35
CA ASP A 39 -4.91 -7.91 -2.26
C ASP A 39 -4.23 -6.57 -2.56
N TYR A 40 -4.99 -5.55 -2.98
CA TYR A 40 -4.45 -4.29 -3.47
C TYR A 40 -3.60 -3.56 -2.41
N LEU A 41 -4.09 -3.44 -1.16
CA LEU A 41 -3.33 -2.74 -0.11
C LEU A 41 -1.99 -3.42 0.18
N ALA A 42 -1.98 -4.76 0.21
CA ALA A 42 -0.77 -5.54 0.42
C ALA A 42 0.22 -5.37 -0.74
N PHE A 43 -0.27 -5.41 -1.99
CA PHE A 43 0.55 -5.14 -3.17
C PHE A 43 1.09 -3.71 -3.18
N TRP A 44 0.21 -2.71 -3.01
CA TRP A 44 0.57 -1.30 -3.11
C TRP A 44 1.57 -0.88 -2.03
N SER A 45 1.44 -1.38 -0.80
CA SER A 45 2.42 -1.10 0.27
C SER A 45 3.86 -1.52 -0.07
N GLN A 46 4.03 -2.55 -0.90
CA GLN A 46 5.34 -2.99 -1.39
C GLN A 46 5.76 -2.19 -2.63
N PHE A 47 4.86 -2.06 -3.61
CA PHE A 47 5.14 -1.40 -4.88
C PHE A 47 5.34 0.11 -4.75
N GLN A 48 4.69 0.77 -3.78
CA GLN A 48 4.76 2.21 -3.57
C GLN A 48 6.20 2.68 -3.33
N LYS A 49 7.04 1.88 -2.67
CA LYS A 49 8.45 2.22 -2.44
C LYS A 49 9.21 2.41 -3.75
N LEU A 50 8.97 1.52 -4.72
CA LEU A 50 9.51 1.63 -6.07
C LEU A 50 8.87 2.81 -6.82
N HIS A 51 7.57 3.02 -6.66
CA HIS A 51 6.85 4.11 -7.32
C HIS A 51 7.39 5.50 -6.91
N VAL A 52 7.62 5.73 -5.61
CA VAL A 52 8.05 7.04 -5.09
C VAL A 52 9.56 7.29 -5.20
N ASP A 53 10.34 6.27 -5.53
CA ASP A 53 11.80 6.41 -5.69
C ASP A 53 12.12 7.23 -6.95
N SER A 54 12.57 8.47 -6.77
CA SER A 54 12.95 9.36 -7.88
C SER A 54 14.25 8.95 -8.58
N GLY A 55 15.04 8.04 -7.98
CA GLY A 55 16.26 7.50 -8.57
C GLY A 55 16.00 6.42 -9.62
N ILE A 56 14.76 5.92 -9.72
CA ILE A 56 14.36 4.91 -10.71
C ILE A 56 13.61 5.62 -11.86
N PRO A 57 14.09 5.53 -13.10
CA PRO A 57 13.39 6.05 -14.27
C PRO A 57 12.02 5.39 -14.47
N ASN A 58 11.06 6.14 -15.04
CA ASN A 58 9.71 5.62 -15.31
C ASN A 58 9.69 4.42 -16.26
N GLU A 59 10.66 4.33 -17.18
CA GLU A 59 10.82 3.16 -18.06
C GLU A 59 11.07 1.89 -17.25
N ASP A 60 12.04 1.94 -16.34
CA ASP A 60 12.36 0.83 -15.45
C ASP A 60 11.17 0.50 -14.53
N LYS A 61 10.49 1.53 -13.99
CA LYS A 61 9.29 1.31 -13.17
C LYS A 61 8.17 0.62 -13.95
N MET A 62 8.00 0.94 -15.24
CA MET A 62 7.03 0.27 -16.10
C MET A 62 7.41 -1.20 -16.33
N GLN A 63 8.69 -1.48 -16.58
CA GLN A 63 9.16 -2.87 -16.73
C GLN A 63 8.97 -3.67 -15.44
N TYR A 64 9.27 -3.08 -14.28
CA TYR A 64 8.98 -3.70 -13.00
C TYR A 64 7.48 -3.96 -12.81
N LEU A 65 6.61 -2.99 -13.16
CA LEU A 65 5.16 -3.17 -13.07
C LEU A 65 4.68 -4.35 -13.92
N VAL A 66 5.20 -4.52 -15.13
CA VAL A 66 4.89 -5.66 -16.02
C VAL A 66 5.33 -7.00 -15.40
N GLN A 67 6.45 -7.04 -14.69
CA GLN A 67 6.95 -8.28 -14.07
C GLN A 67 6.16 -8.71 -12.83
N VAL A 68 5.56 -7.75 -12.12
CA VAL A 68 4.85 -8.01 -10.85
C VAL A 68 3.36 -8.15 -11.02
N VAL A 69 2.82 -8.11 -12.23
CA VAL A 69 1.45 -8.55 -12.50
C VAL A 69 1.43 -10.04 -12.82
N GLU A 70 0.38 -10.74 -12.38
CA GLU A 70 0.21 -12.16 -12.68
C GLU A 70 -0.23 -12.36 -14.14
N GLU A 71 0.34 -13.35 -14.80
CA GLU A 71 -0.01 -13.73 -16.17
C GLU A 71 -1.49 -14.17 -16.26
N GLY A 72 -2.20 -13.73 -17.30
CA GLY A 72 -3.63 -13.97 -17.53
C GLY A 72 -4.57 -13.16 -16.64
N SER A 73 -4.04 -12.30 -15.76
CA SER A 73 -4.81 -11.65 -14.71
C SER A 73 -5.52 -10.37 -15.17
N LYS A 74 -6.39 -9.83 -14.31
CA LYS A 74 -7.06 -8.55 -14.58
C LYS A 74 -6.07 -7.38 -14.53
N ALA A 75 -5.08 -7.47 -13.64
CA ALA A 75 -4.02 -6.48 -13.54
C ALA A 75 -3.14 -6.48 -14.78
N GLU A 76 -2.72 -7.65 -15.27
CA GLU A 76 -1.93 -7.75 -16.50
C GLU A 76 -2.66 -7.16 -17.70
N ARG A 77 -3.94 -7.52 -17.91
CA ARG A 77 -4.74 -6.93 -19.00
C ARG A 77 -4.80 -5.41 -18.95
N LEU A 78 -4.85 -4.82 -17.75
CA LEU A 78 -4.80 -3.36 -17.60
C LEU A 78 -3.41 -2.82 -17.93
N VAL A 79 -2.35 -3.40 -17.36
CA VAL A 79 -0.98 -2.91 -17.56
C VAL A 79 -0.55 -3.02 -19.03
N GLN A 80 -0.86 -4.14 -19.69
CA GLN A 80 -0.56 -4.38 -21.09
C GLN A 80 -1.43 -3.57 -22.06
N SER A 81 -2.53 -2.95 -21.59
CA SER A 81 -3.32 -2.03 -22.43
C SER A 81 -2.58 -0.71 -22.73
N PHE A 82 -1.49 -0.44 -22.00
CA PHE A 82 -0.60 0.67 -22.24
C PHE A 82 0.70 0.17 -22.90
N PRO A 83 1.20 0.83 -23.96
CA PRO A 83 2.55 0.58 -24.42
C PRO A 83 3.56 0.77 -23.28
N ALA A 84 4.49 -0.18 -23.12
CA ALA A 84 5.48 -0.22 -22.05
C ALA A 84 6.56 0.86 -22.22
N THR A 85 6.19 2.12 -22.02
CA THR A 85 7.05 3.29 -22.20
C THR A 85 7.05 4.16 -20.94
N ALA A 86 8.12 4.95 -20.77
CA ALA A 86 8.26 5.90 -19.66
C ALA A 86 7.10 6.91 -19.58
N SER A 87 6.57 7.36 -20.72
CA SER A 87 5.50 8.36 -20.79
C SER A 87 4.14 7.81 -20.38
N ASN A 88 3.94 6.49 -20.50
CA ASN A 88 2.68 5.85 -20.12
C ASN A 88 2.66 5.39 -18.66
N TYR A 89 3.81 5.20 -18.01
CA TYR A 89 3.88 4.74 -16.62
C TYR A 89 2.93 5.50 -15.67
N PRO A 90 2.90 6.85 -15.63
CA PRO A 90 2.00 7.57 -14.74
C PRO A 90 0.52 7.26 -15.01
N LYS A 91 0.14 7.13 -16.29
CA LYS A 91 -1.23 6.81 -16.72
C LYS A 91 -1.59 5.37 -16.34
N THR A 92 -0.66 4.43 -16.51
CA THR A 92 -0.85 3.03 -16.11
C THR A 92 -1.08 2.92 -14.60
N ILE A 93 -0.28 3.61 -13.79
CA ILE A 93 -0.45 3.64 -12.32
C ILE A 93 -1.79 4.26 -11.94
N GLN A 94 -2.14 5.40 -12.52
CA GLN A 94 -3.42 6.04 -12.27
C GLN A 94 -4.59 5.07 -12.54
N GLN A 95 -4.61 4.40 -13.69
CA GLN A 95 -5.65 3.42 -14.02
C GLN A 95 -5.66 2.20 -13.09
N LEU A 96 -4.48 1.74 -12.66
CA LEU A 96 -4.36 0.65 -11.69
C LEU A 96 -5.02 1.04 -10.35
N GLN A 97 -4.73 2.23 -9.85
CA GLN A 97 -5.30 2.78 -8.61
C GLN A 97 -6.81 3.01 -8.74
N GLU A 98 -7.26 3.62 -9.83
CA GLU A 98 -8.69 3.87 -10.10
C GLU A 98 -9.49 2.57 -10.23
N ARG A 99 -8.89 1.48 -10.73
CA ARG A 99 -9.60 0.22 -10.93
C ARG A 99 -9.63 -0.67 -9.70
N PHE A 100 -8.52 -0.75 -8.97
CA PHE A 100 -8.34 -1.75 -7.91
C PHE A 100 -8.14 -1.15 -6.52
N GLY A 101 -7.75 0.12 -6.45
CA GLY A 101 -7.27 0.76 -5.24
C GLY A 101 -8.13 1.90 -4.71
N ARG A 102 -9.34 2.08 -5.22
CA ARG A 102 -10.23 3.13 -4.70
C ARG A 102 -10.73 2.76 -3.31
N ASP A 103 -10.61 3.70 -2.38
CA ASP A 103 -11.01 3.50 -0.99
C ASP A 103 -12.49 3.10 -0.83
N ASP A 104 -13.39 3.67 -1.63
CA ASP A 104 -14.82 3.35 -1.62
C ASP A 104 -15.09 1.88 -1.99
N LEU A 105 -14.42 1.39 -3.05
CA LEU A 105 -14.46 0.00 -3.47
C LEU A 105 -13.92 -0.93 -2.36
N LEU A 106 -12.76 -0.59 -1.79
CA LEU A 106 -12.13 -1.41 -0.76
C LEU A 106 -13.00 -1.49 0.50
N VAL A 107 -13.56 -0.36 0.95
CA VAL A 107 -14.52 -0.32 2.06
C VAL A 107 -15.73 -1.19 1.77
N GLN A 108 -16.33 -1.10 0.58
CA GLN A 108 -17.47 -1.92 0.20
C GLN A 108 -17.14 -3.42 0.25
N ILE A 109 -15.96 -3.81 -0.23
CA ILE A 109 -15.49 -5.21 -0.19
C ILE A 109 -15.34 -5.70 1.25
N TYR A 110 -14.64 -4.95 2.10
CA TYR A 110 -14.42 -5.35 3.49
C TYR A 110 -15.72 -5.42 4.28
N VAL A 111 -16.63 -4.46 4.13
CA VAL A 111 -17.96 -4.47 4.77
C VAL A 111 -18.79 -5.66 4.29
N ARG A 112 -18.82 -5.94 2.98
CA ARG A 112 -19.56 -7.09 2.44
C ARG A 112 -19.00 -8.41 2.96
N ASP A 113 -17.68 -8.53 3.04
CA ASP A 113 -17.04 -9.72 3.59
C ASP A 113 -17.39 -9.90 5.07
N LEU A 114 -17.37 -8.82 5.88
CA LEU A 114 -17.80 -8.82 7.29
C LEU A 114 -19.25 -9.28 7.45
N LEU A 115 -20.17 -8.71 6.68
CA LEU A 115 -21.59 -9.11 6.67
C LEU A 115 -21.76 -10.58 6.29
N SER A 116 -20.99 -11.04 5.30
CA SER A 116 -21.01 -12.44 4.86
C SER A 116 -20.51 -13.39 5.95
N MET A 117 -19.50 -13.00 6.73
CA MET A 117 -19.03 -13.77 7.89
C MET A 117 -20.11 -13.84 8.98
N ALA A 118 -20.74 -12.70 9.32
CA ALA A 118 -21.82 -12.66 10.31
C ALA A 118 -23.00 -13.56 9.92
N MET A 119 -23.46 -13.52 8.67
CA MET A 119 -24.58 -14.35 8.19
C MET A 119 -24.25 -15.85 8.19
N LYS A 120 -23.02 -16.26 7.85
CA LYS A 120 -22.60 -17.67 7.90
C LYS A 120 -22.63 -18.21 9.33
N ASN A 121 -22.33 -17.36 10.30
CA ASN A 121 -22.36 -17.71 11.72
C ASN A 121 -23.79 -17.91 12.24
N THR A 122 -24.78 -17.15 11.74
CA THR A 122 -26.18 -17.28 12.19
C THR A 122 -26.94 -18.42 11.51
N THR A 123 -26.60 -18.76 10.27
CA THR A 123 -27.39 -19.69 9.44
C THR A 123 -26.98 -21.15 9.55
N THR A 124 -25.73 -21.45 9.93
CA THR A 124 -25.21 -22.84 9.86
C THR A 124 -25.26 -23.60 11.17
N GLY A 125 -25.48 -22.96 12.33
CA GLY A 125 -25.46 -23.60 13.66
C GLY A 125 -24.18 -24.36 14.02
N ARG A 126 -23.23 -24.42 13.08
CA ARG A 126 -21.96 -25.12 13.07
C ARG A 126 -21.04 -24.29 12.18
N MET A 127 -20.28 -23.39 12.79
CA MET A 127 -19.10 -22.90 12.10
C MET A 127 -18.22 -24.12 11.82
N LYS A 128 -17.97 -24.44 10.54
CA LYS A 128 -16.95 -25.42 10.16
C LYS A 128 -15.53 -24.92 10.46
N ILE A 129 -15.39 -23.63 10.78
CA ILE A 129 -14.15 -22.91 11.04
C ILE A 129 -14.10 -22.64 12.55
N GLY A 130 -12.98 -22.96 13.20
CA GLY A 130 -12.81 -22.75 14.64
C GLY A 130 -12.87 -21.26 15.03
N LEU A 131 -13.39 -20.97 16.23
CA LEU A 131 -13.52 -19.61 16.76
C LEU A 131 -12.25 -18.73 16.64
N PRO A 132 -11.02 -19.26 16.83
CA PRO A 132 -9.80 -18.46 16.66
C PRO A 132 -9.60 -17.94 15.23
N ILE A 133 -9.88 -18.77 14.23
CA ILE A 133 -9.72 -18.39 12.82
C ILE A 133 -10.73 -17.31 12.44
N LEU A 134 -11.97 -17.42 12.95
CA LEU A 134 -12.99 -16.38 12.75
C LEU A 134 -12.55 -15.03 13.34
N TYR A 135 -11.99 -15.06 14.55
CA TYR A 135 -11.50 -13.85 15.22
C TYR A 135 -10.39 -13.18 14.39
N ASP A 136 -9.40 -13.96 13.93
CA ASP A 136 -8.29 -13.44 13.12
C ASP A 136 -8.78 -12.83 11.79
N GLU A 137 -9.76 -13.46 11.13
CA GLU A 137 -10.37 -12.93 9.91
C GLU A 137 -11.14 -11.63 10.15
N LEU A 138 -11.90 -11.55 11.26
CA LEU A 138 -12.68 -10.37 11.64
C LEU A 138 -11.73 -9.20 11.91
N GLU A 139 -10.73 -9.43 12.76
CA GLU A 139 -9.74 -8.44 13.15
C GLU A 139 -8.90 -7.98 11.95
N GLY A 140 -8.56 -8.90 11.05
CA GLY A 140 -7.88 -8.57 9.79
C GLY A 140 -8.67 -7.60 8.92
N LYS A 141 -9.99 -7.79 8.80
CA LYS A 141 -10.88 -6.89 8.04
C LYS A 141 -11.06 -5.54 8.72
N LEU A 142 -11.15 -5.51 10.06
CA LEU A 142 -11.21 -4.26 10.83
C LEU A 142 -9.94 -3.43 10.66
N ARG A 143 -8.75 -4.04 10.83
CA ARG A 143 -7.47 -3.35 10.60
C ARG A 143 -7.30 -2.81 9.18
N ALA A 144 -7.82 -3.53 8.18
CA ALA A 144 -7.81 -3.04 6.80
C ALA A 144 -8.67 -1.77 6.64
N LEU A 145 -9.87 -1.74 7.22
CA LEU A 145 -10.72 -0.54 7.24
C LEU A 145 -10.07 0.63 7.99
N GLU A 146 -9.41 0.37 9.12
CA GLU A 146 -8.66 1.38 9.88
C GLU A 146 -7.53 1.99 9.04
N SER A 147 -6.78 1.17 8.30
CA SER A 147 -5.72 1.64 7.39
C SER A 147 -6.23 2.55 6.26
N LEU A 148 -7.51 2.44 5.92
CA LEU A 148 -8.21 3.33 4.97
C LEU A 148 -8.76 4.59 5.65
N GLY A 149 -8.41 4.84 6.91
CA GLY A 149 -8.88 6.00 7.67
C GLY A 149 -10.36 5.93 8.05
N LYS A 150 -10.95 4.73 8.10
CA LYS A 150 -12.32 4.49 8.58
C LYS A 150 -12.27 3.99 10.02
N THR A 151 -12.01 4.89 10.96
CA THR A 151 -12.11 4.63 12.40
C THR A 151 -13.52 4.91 12.92
N GLN A 152 -13.84 4.43 14.14
CA GLN A 152 -15.13 4.70 14.81
C GLN A 152 -15.44 6.20 14.97
N GLU A 153 -14.43 7.08 14.91
CA GLU A 153 -14.59 8.54 15.10
C GLU A 153 -15.27 9.28 13.95
N LYS A 154 -15.50 8.63 12.79
CA LYS A 154 -16.21 9.25 11.65
C LYS A 154 -17.69 8.85 11.52
N TYR A 155 -18.24 8.16 12.51
CA TYR A 155 -19.68 7.86 12.59
C TYR A 155 -20.47 8.90 13.39
N GLY A 156 -19.86 10.02 13.78
CA GLY A 156 -20.51 11.10 14.53
C GLY A 156 -21.45 12.01 13.72
N ASP A 157 -21.62 11.77 12.41
CA ASP A 157 -22.48 12.58 11.52
C ASP A 157 -23.74 11.82 11.03
N PHE A 158 -24.22 10.84 11.81
CA PHE A 158 -25.57 10.27 11.65
C PHE A 158 -26.42 10.49 12.89
#